data_AF-A0A2Z7CF04-F1
#
_entry.id   AF-A0A2Z7CF04-F1
#
_cell.length_a   1.000
_cell.length_b   1.000
_cell.length_c   1.000
_cell.angle_alpha   90.00
_cell.angle_beta   90.00
_cell.angle_gamma   90.00
#
_symmetry.space_group_name_H-M   'P 1'
#
loop_
_entity.id
_entity.type
_entity.pdbx_description
1 polymer ?
#
loop_
_entity_poly.entity_id
_entity_poly.type
_entity_poly.pdbx_seq_one_letter_code
_entity_poly.pdbx_strand_id
1 'polypeptide(L)'
;MLLVQVMLLCISSISASAVNLPSRSQDIVVAMEEMQRANYFTFVTLINMAPPDLFQSNITFLMPNDRILSGTNIPETTLVDLLLRQSIPSPLLFEHLEHFPTGSMIPTSRPGYVFKVDNDGRERFYLNNVRIVSPNVCTKGSSIRCHGVDGVVQPTSLPLQPNTQPLLSCPNSTVVPPVRSAPPPPFPVVMVLAPPPSAPSSSFSKTCNGRSSVHLLMALLMMIYLVACRV
;
A
#
# COMPACT_ATOMS: atom_id res chain seq x y z
N MET A 1 -2.26 -35.90 50.25
CA MET A 1 -2.10 -36.13 48.79
C MET A 1 -3.38 -35.84 48.02
N LEU A 2 -4.55 -36.32 48.46
CA LEU A 2 -5.84 -36.08 47.79
C LEU A 2 -6.21 -34.58 47.66
N LEU A 3 -6.00 -33.78 48.73
CA LEU A 3 -6.23 -32.33 48.72
C LEU A 3 -5.34 -31.55 47.73
N VAL A 4 -4.12 -32.05 47.49
CA VAL A 4 -3.17 -31.44 46.56
C VAL A 4 -3.57 -31.73 45.11
N GLN A 5 -4.07 -32.93 44.83
CA GLN A 5 -4.63 -33.29 43.52
C GLN A 5 -5.90 -32.50 43.19
N VAL A 6 -6.77 -32.25 44.18
CA VAL A 6 -7.98 -31.43 43.99
C VAL A 6 -7.61 -29.97 43.69
N MET A 7 -6.62 -29.41 44.39
CA MET A 7 -6.12 -28.05 44.09
C MET A 7 -5.50 -27.94 42.70
N LEU A 8 -4.76 -28.96 42.25
CA LEU A 8 -4.12 -28.96 40.93
C LEU A 8 -5.13 -29.07 39.78
N LEU A 9 -6.23 -29.80 39.98
CA LEU A 9 -7.35 -29.92 39.03
C LEU A 9 -8.16 -28.61 38.92
N CYS A 10 -8.32 -27.86 40.01
CA CYS A 10 -9.03 -26.57 40.00
C CYS A 10 -8.26 -25.46 39.24
N ILE A 11 -6.93 -25.54 39.18
CA ILE A 11 -6.10 -24.55 38.47
C ILE A 11 -6.14 -24.77 36.94
N SER A 12 -6.35 -26.01 36.49
CA SER A 12 -6.44 -26.34 35.06
C SER A 12 -7.74 -25.92 34.36
N SER A 13 -8.73 -25.40 35.09
CA SER A 13 -10.04 -25.03 34.53
C SER A 13 -10.17 -23.56 34.13
N ILE A 14 -9.11 -22.76 34.22
CA ILE A 14 -9.12 -21.37 33.71
C ILE A 14 -8.96 -21.41 32.19
N SER A 15 -10.00 -21.85 31.49
CA SER A 15 -10.14 -21.57 30.06
C SER A 15 -10.54 -20.11 29.95
N ALA A 16 -9.57 -19.23 29.69
CA ALA A 16 -9.87 -17.86 29.30
C ALA A 16 -10.69 -17.91 28.01
N SER A 17 -11.99 -17.63 28.10
CA SER A 17 -12.78 -17.28 26.94
C SER A 17 -12.19 -15.99 26.39
N ALA A 18 -11.35 -16.13 25.36
CA ALA A 18 -10.82 -15.00 24.62
C ALA A 18 -12.02 -14.24 24.04
N VAL A 19 -12.39 -13.15 24.70
CA VAL A 19 -13.23 -12.12 24.08
C VAL A 19 -12.44 -11.69 22.85
N ASN A 20 -12.97 -11.94 21.65
CA ASN A 20 -12.38 -11.46 20.40
C ASN A 20 -12.46 -9.92 20.41
N LEU A 21 -11.56 -9.28 21.14
CA LEU A 21 -11.34 -7.85 21.01
C LEU A 21 -10.81 -7.62 19.60
N PRO A 22 -11.32 -6.63 18.85
CA PRO A 22 -10.80 -6.34 17.53
C PRO A 22 -9.31 -6.02 17.64
N SER A 23 -8.46 -6.93 17.15
CA SER A 23 -7.03 -6.75 17.17
C SER A 23 -6.60 -6.01 15.91
N ARG A 24 -5.62 -5.12 16.06
CA ARG A 24 -4.98 -4.50 14.91
C ARG A 24 -4.27 -5.55 14.06
N SER A 25 -4.26 -5.35 12.74
CA SER A 25 -3.47 -6.20 11.85
C SER A 25 -1.98 -6.05 12.16
N GLN A 26 -1.20 -7.10 11.91
CA GLN A 26 0.25 -7.06 12.12
C GLN A 26 0.91 -5.99 11.24
N ASP A 27 0.38 -5.77 10.04
CA ASP A 27 0.90 -4.79 9.09
C ASP A 27 0.80 -3.35 9.62
N ILE A 28 -0.31 -2.98 10.27
CA ILE A 28 -0.45 -1.64 10.86
C ILE A 28 0.48 -1.45 12.06
N VAL A 29 0.71 -2.50 12.85
CA VAL A 29 1.68 -2.45 13.96
C VAL A 29 3.08 -2.20 13.43
N VAL A 30 3.52 -2.97 12.42
CA VAL A 30 4.83 -2.80 11.78
C VAL A 30 4.98 -1.40 11.16
N ALA A 31 3.94 -0.94 10.45
CA ALA A 31 3.94 0.40 9.85
C ALA A 31 4.06 1.48 10.94
N MET A 32 3.29 1.41 12.03
CA MET A 32 3.39 2.37 13.13
C MET A 32 4.79 2.41 13.75
N GLU A 33 5.48 1.28 13.89
CA GLU A 33 6.86 1.29 14.36
C GLU A 33 7.81 1.99 13.37
N GLU A 34 7.62 1.80 12.05
CA GLU A 34 8.40 2.51 11.02
C GLU A 34 8.11 4.02 11.05
N MET A 35 6.85 4.43 11.22
CA MET A 35 6.44 5.83 11.39
C MET A 35 7.10 6.46 12.62
N GLN A 36 7.12 5.77 13.76
CA GLN A 36 7.76 6.24 14.99
C GLN A 36 9.28 6.40 14.81
N ARG A 37 9.96 5.43 14.19
CA ARG A 37 11.40 5.53 13.88
C ARG A 37 11.72 6.71 12.96
N ALA A 38 10.76 7.13 12.13
CA ALA A 38 10.88 8.29 11.25
C ALA A 38 10.37 9.61 11.87
N ASN A 39 10.06 9.65 13.16
CA ASN A 39 9.59 10.82 13.92
C ASN A 39 8.19 11.35 13.53
N TYR A 40 7.25 10.45 13.19
CA TYR A 40 5.83 10.78 12.97
C TYR A 40 4.98 10.34 14.17
N PHE A 41 5.36 10.74 15.39
CA PHE A 41 4.75 10.24 16.63
C PHE A 41 3.30 10.67 16.79
N THR A 42 2.97 11.90 16.41
CA THR A 42 1.62 12.44 16.54
C THR A 42 0.65 11.70 15.62
N PHE A 43 1.07 11.40 14.39
CA PHE A 43 0.26 10.63 13.44
C PHE A 43 -0.02 9.20 13.95
N VAL A 44 0.98 8.56 14.56
CA VAL A 44 0.81 7.24 15.20
C VAL A 44 -0.18 7.32 16.36
N THR A 45 -0.13 8.38 17.17
CA THR A 45 -1.11 8.63 18.22
C THR A 45 -2.53 8.78 17.65
N LEU A 46 -2.70 9.53 16.55
CA LEU A 46 -4.00 9.63 15.87
C LEU A 46 -4.50 8.26 15.41
N ILE A 47 -3.64 7.44 14.80
CA ILE A 47 -3.98 6.07 14.43
C ILE A 47 -4.43 5.31 15.68
N ASN A 48 -3.67 5.30 16.78
CA ASN A 48 -4.02 4.61 18.04
C ASN A 48 -5.37 5.02 18.65
N MET A 49 -5.83 6.24 18.42
CA MET A 49 -7.14 6.71 18.89
C MET A 49 -8.29 6.32 17.96
N ALA A 50 -8.00 5.94 16.73
CA ALA A 50 -9.00 5.48 15.77
C ALA A 50 -9.44 4.03 16.06
N PRO A 51 -10.65 3.64 15.62
CA PRO A 51 -11.10 2.25 15.70
C PRO A 51 -10.08 1.28 15.09
N PRO A 52 -9.78 0.15 15.74
CA PRO A 52 -8.75 -0.80 15.31
C PRO A 52 -9.03 -1.44 13.94
N ASP A 53 -10.29 -1.46 13.53
CA ASP A 53 -10.80 -1.99 12.27
C ASP A 53 -10.89 -0.95 11.14
N LEU A 54 -10.57 0.33 11.41
CA LEU A 54 -10.61 1.39 10.41
C LEU A 54 -9.67 1.12 9.23
N PHE A 55 -8.50 0.54 9.50
CA PHE A 55 -7.46 0.26 8.52
C PHE A 55 -6.98 -1.18 8.64
N GLN A 56 -7.62 -2.08 7.87
CA GLN A 56 -7.32 -3.52 7.95
C GLN A 56 -6.14 -3.90 7.04
N SER A 57 -6.07 -3.34 5.82
CA SER A 57 -4.98 -3.54 4.85
C SER A 57 -5.11 -2.56 3.67
N ASN A 58 -4.10 -2.54 2.78
CA ASN A 58 -4.11 -1.85 1.48
C ASN A 58 -4.36 -0.35 1.58
N ILE A 59 -3.43 0.36 2.21
CA ILE A 59 -3.54 1.79 2.46
C ILE A 59 -2.20 2.49 2.31
N THR A 60 -2.22 3.71 1.78
CA THR A 60 -1.11 4.65 1.91
C THR A 60 -1.49 5.76 2.88
N PHE A 61 -0.68 5.97 3.90
CA PHE A 61 -0.80 7.12 4.78
C PHE A 61 0.03 8.30 4.25
N LEU A 62 -0.59 9.48 4.21
CA LEU A 62 0.08 10.76 4.01
C LEU A 62 0.23 11.40 5.39
N MET A 63 1.46 11.50 5.87
CA MET A 63 1.75 11.83 7.26
C MET A 63 2.35 13.22 7.36
N PRO A 64 1.58 14.23 7.78
CA PRO A 64 2.17 15.50 8.18
C PRO A 64 3.07 15.27 9.40
N ASN A 65 4.19 15.98 9.47
CA ASN A 65 5.07 15.88 10.63
C ASN A 65 4.43 16.46 11.91
N ASP A 66 5.00 16.14 13.07
CA ASP A 66 4.48 16.53 14.38
C ASP A 66 4.34 18.06 14.56
N ARG A 67 5.17 18.85 13.88
CA ARG A 67 5.08 20.32 13.94
C ARG A 67 3.85 20.84 13.19
N ILE A 68 3.53 20.25 12.05
CA ILE A 68 2.35 20.61 11.26
C ILE A 68 1.08 20.19 12.01
N LEU A 69 1.05 18.97 12.55
CA LEU A 69 -0.12 18.46 13.28
C LEU A 69 -0.40 19.25 14.56
N SER A 70 0.62 19.64 15.32
CA SER A 70 0.43 20.42 16.56
C SER A 70 -0.12 21.84 16.32
N GLY A 71 0.14 22.43 15.15
CA GLY A 71 -0.46 23.71 14.75
C GLY A 71 -1.86 23.59 14.15
N THR A 72 -2.35 22.37 13.90
CA THR A 72 -3.66 22.13 13.27
C THR A 72 -4.72 21.90 14.35
N ASN A 73 -5.84 22.63 14.28
CA ASN A 73 -6.98 22.35 15.15
C ASN A 73 -7.73 21.13 14.61
N ILE A 74 -7.56 19.97 15.26
CA ILE A 74 -8.24 18.73 14.91
C ILE A 74 -9.32 18.48 15.97
N PRO A 75 -10.60 18.79 15.69
CA PRO A 75 -11.67 18.41 16.59
C PRO A 75 -11.80 16.88 16.66
N GLU A 76 -11.97 16.33 17.87
CA GLU A 76 -12.09 14.89 18.14
C GLU A 76 -13.17 14.21 17.27
N THR A 77 -14.28 14.90 17.00
CA THR A 77 -15.38 14.42 16.12
C THR A 77 -14.98 14.28 14.66
N THR A 78 -13.77 14.70 14.29
CA THR A 78 -13.21 14.68 12.94
C THR A 78 -11.90 13.90 12.84
N LEU A 79 -11.45 13.20 13.89
CA LEU A 79 -10.17 12.47 13.84
C LEU A 79 -10.19 11.34 12.79
N VAL A 80 -11.21 10.47 12.83
CA VAL A 80 -11.38 9.41 11.83
C VAL A 80 -11.44 10.01 10.44
N ASP A 81 -12.13 11.14 10.33
CA ASP A 81 -12.28 11.86 9.10
C ASP A 81 -10.97 12.41 8.55
N LEU A 82 -10.15 12.99 9.42
CA LEU A 82 -8.81 13.45 9.11
C LEU A 82 -7.97 12.30 8.60
N LEU A 83 -7.95 11.17 9.31
CA LEU A 83 -7.16 10.00 8.90
C LEU A 83 -7.59 9.49 7.53
N LEU A 84 -8.91 9.38 7.28
CA LEU A 84 -9.45 8.96 5.98
C LEU A 84 -9.13 9.95 4.85
N ARG A 85 -9.11 11.26 5.15
CA ARG A 85 -8.70 12.31 4.20
C ARG A 85 -7.20 12.38 4.00
N GLN A 86 -6.39 11.85 4.92
CA GLN A 86 -4.94 11.75 4.83
C GLN A 86 -4.48 10.36 4.38
N SER A 87 -5.35 9.58 3.73
CA SER A 87 -4.99 8.27 3.24
C SER A 87 -5.55 7.96 1.86
N ILE A 88 -4.89 7.04 1.17
CA ILE A 88 -5.27 6.52 -0.15
C ILE A 88 -5.62 5.03 0.05
N PRO A 89 -6.76 4.54 -0.47
CA PRO A 89 -7.24 3.17 -0.26
C PRO A 89 -6.52 2.15 -1.16
N SER A 90 -5.21 2.31 -1.32
CA SER A 90 -4.32 1.38 -2.00
C SER A 90 -2.87 1.60 -1.56
N PRO A 91 -2.01 0.57 -1.60
CA PRO A 91 -0.59 0.72 -1.34
C PRO A 91 0.09 1.37 -2.55
N LEU A 92 0.33 2.66 -2.43
CA LEU A 92 1.03 3.50 -3.39
C LEU A 92 2.48 3.71 -2.95
N LEU A 93 3.43 3.33 -3.82
CA LEU A 93 4.84 3.64 -3.68
C LEU A 93 5.14 5.00 -4.33
N PHE A 94 6.22 5.63 -3.91
CA PHE A 94 6.62 6.92 -4.46
C PHE A 94 6.94 6.84 -5.96
N GLU A 95 7.60 5.76 -6.40
CA GLU A 95 7.99 5.51 -7.78
C GLU A 95 6.77 5.32 -8.71
N HIS A 96 5.62 4.92 -8.15
CA HIS A 96 4.39 4.83 -8.93
C HIS A 96 3.85 6.21 -9.31
N LEU A 97 4.18 7.26 -8.56
CA LEU A 97 3.75 8.63 -8.86
C LEU A 97 4.37 9.18 -10.14
N GLU A 98 5.55 8.68 -10.54
CA GLU A 98 6.20 9.04 -11.81
C GLU A 98 5.33 8.71 -13.02
N HIS A 99 4.48 7.69 -12.88
CA HIS A 99 3.60 7.20 -13.93
C HIS A 99 2.25 7.93 -13.95
N PHE A 100 1.99 8.82 -12.98
CA PHE A 100 0.79 9.66 -12.97
C PHE A 100 1.07 11.00 -13.66
N PRO A 101 0.38 11.29 -14.78
CA PRO A 101 0.44 12.61 -15.39
C PRO A 101 -0.01 13.70 -14.41
N THR A 102 0.58 14.89 -14.49
CA THR A 102 0.09 16.07 -13.78
C THR A 102 -1.39 16.30 -14.08
N GLY A 103 -2.17 16.56 -13.04
CA GLY A 103 -3.62 16.69 -13.11
C GLY A 103 -4.40 15.39 -12.90
N SER A 104 -3.72 14.25 -12.75
CA SER A 104 -4.35 12.98 -12.38
C SER A 104 -5.06 13.08 -11.03
N MET A 105 -6.12 12.29 -10.85
CA MET A 105 -6.90 12.26 -9.62
C MET A 105 -6.74 10.89 -8.92
N ILE A 106 -6.39 10.90 -7.65
CA ILE A 106 -6.25 9.71 -6.80
C ILE A 106 -7.34 9.76 -5.72
N PRO A 107 -8.13 8.70 -5.51
CA PRO A 107 -9.12 8.68 -4.45
C PRO A 107 -8.48 8.71 -3.06
N THR A 108 -9.13 9.38 -2.11
CA THR A 108 -8.79 9.23 -0.69
C THR A 108 -9.60 8.08 -0.07
N SER A 109 -9.23 7.64 1.12
CA SER A 109 -10.02 6.66 1.86
C SER A 109 -11.35 7.25 2.36
N ARG A 110 -11.50 8.59 2.38
CA ARG A 110 -12.79 9.24 2.59
C ARG A 110 -13.58 9.24 1.26
N PRO A 111 -14.73 8.55 1.18
CA PRO A 111 -15.52 8.52 -0.06
C PRO A 111 -15.92 9.92 -0.53
N GLY A 112 -15.90 10.14 -1.85
CA GLY A 112 -16.25 11.41 -2.47
C GLY A 112 -15.13 12.46 -2.44
N TYR A 113 -13.92 12.11 -2.00
CA TYR A 113 -12.77 12.99 -1.96
C TYR A 113 -11.61 12.44 -2.79
N VAL A 114 -10.88 13.35 -3.43
CA VAL A 114 -9.76 13.02 -4.33
C VAL A 114 -8.59 13.98 -4.13
N PHE A 115 -7.39 13.47 -4.34
CA PHE A 115 -6.16 14.23 -4.51
C PHE A 115 -5.88 14.45 -5.99
N LYS A 116 -5.54 15.68 -6.36
CA LYS A 116 -4.95 16.06 -7.64
C LYS A 116 -3.44 15.94 -7.52
N VAL A 117 -2.85 15.15 -8.39
CA VAL A 117 -1.41 14.98 -8.52
C VAL A 117 -0.83 16.14 -9.31
N ASP A 118 0.27 16.70 -8.81
CA ASP A 118 1.14 17.57 -9.57
C ASP A 118 2.57 17.02 -9.57
N ASN A 119 3.12 16.81 -10.76
CA ASN A 119 4.48 16.37 -10.97
C ASN A 119 5.27 17.55 -11.55
N ASP A 120 6.05 18.22 -10.69
CA ASP A 120 6.94 19.34 -11.04
C ASP A 120 8.28 18.82 -11.62
N GLY A 121 8.39 17.52 -11.87
CA GLY A 121 9.63 16.84 -12.22
C GLY A 121 10.63 16.81 -11.06
N ARG A 122 11.86 16.34 -11.33
CA ARG A 122 12.96 16.28 -10.34
C ARG A 122 12.55 15.62 -9.01
N GLU A 123 11.74 14.56 -9.08
CA GLU A 123 11.22 13.84 -7.90
C GLU A 123 10.43 14.73 -6.93
N ARG A 124 9.75 15.77 -7.45
CA ARG A 124 8.85 16.62 -6.67
C ARG A 124 7.41 16.35 -7.05
N PHE A 125 6.74 15.63 -6.17
CA PHE A 125 5.32 15.33 -6.29
C PHE A 125 4.51 16.07 -5.23
N TYR A 126 3.37 16.59 -5.67
CA TYR A 126 2.41 17.25 -4.81
C TYR A 126 1.05 16.59 -4.94
N LEU A 127 0.32 16.55 -3.83
CA LEU A 127 -1.07 16.16 -3.74
C LEU A 127 -1.83 17.37 -3.23
N ASN A 128 -2.70 17.97 -4.05
CA ASN A 128 -3.42 19.21 -3.71
C ASN A 128 -2.49 20.32 -3.17
N ASN A 129 -1.37 20.57 -3.86
CA ASN A 129 -0.34 21.55 -3.49
C ASN A 129 0.46 21.25 -2.22
N VAL A 130 0.27 20.09 -1.59
CA VAL A 130 1.10 19.62 -0.48
C VAL A 130 2.16 18.67 -1.01
N ARG A 131 3.42 18.91 -0.68
CA ARG A 131 4.56 18.16 -1.21
C ARG A 131 4.79 16.88 -0.41
N ILE A 132 5.13 15.81 -1.12
CA ILE A 132 5.73 14.63 -0.50
C ILE A 132 7.21 14.92 -0.21
N VAL A 133 7.58 14.92 1.07
CA VAL A 133 8.93 15.28 1.55
C VAL A 133 9.71 14.12 2.13
N SER A 134 9.03 13.03 2.49
CA SER A 134 9.69 11.78 2.92
C SER A 134 9.03 10.60 2.20
N PRO A 135 9.55 10.19 1.04
CA PRO A 135 9.00 9.06 0.30
C PRO A 135 9.24 7.74 1.04
N ASN A 136 8.38 6.75 0.76
CA ASN A 136 8.52 5.35 1.20
C ASN A 136 8.98 5.15 2.67
N VAL A 137 8.30 5.76 3.65
CA VAL A 137 8.64 5.63 5.08
C VAL A 137 8.37 4.20 5.60
N CYS A 138 7.24 3.61 5.22
CA CYS A 138 6.89 2.24 5.59
C CYS A 138 7.27 1.27 4.47
N THR A 139 8.24 0.40 4.73
CA THR A 139 8.87 -0.45 3.71
C THR A 139 8.75 -1.94 4.02
N LYS A 140 8.67 -2.33 5.30
CA LYS A 140 8.66 -3.73 5.72
C LYS A 140 7.39 -4.48 5.32
N GLY A 141 6.24 -3.82 5.39
CA GLY A 141 4.95 -4.38 4.96
C GLY A 141 4.74 -4.23 3.45
N SER A 142 3.84 -5.04 2.87
CA SER A 142 3.41 -4.90 1.47
C SER A 142 2.08 -4.17 1.31
N SER A 143 1.20 -4.27 2.31
CA SER A 143 -0.16 -3.75 2.29
C SER A 143 -0.29 -2.30 2.78
N ILE A 144 0.71 -1.79 3.53
CA ILE A 144 0.71 -0.43 4.06
C ILE A 144 1.92 0.31 3.55
N ARG A 145 1.68 1.46 2.92
CA ARG A 145 2.70 2.43 2.54
C ARG A 145 2.49 3.72 3.31
N CYS A 146 3.56 4.48 3.46
CA CYS A 146 3.52 5.74 4.18
C CYS A 146 4.45 6.74 3.51
N HIS A 147 4.00 7.98 3.39
CA HIS A 147 4.79 9.09 2.88
C HIS A 147 4.67 10.27 3.84
N GLY A 148 5.79 10.91 4.16
CA GLY A 148 5.79 12.18 4.87
C GLY A 148 5.41 13.33 3.94
N VAL A 149 4.56 14.22 4.42
CA VAL A 149 4.11 15.42 3.69
C VAL A 149 4.36 16.70 4.49
N ASP A 150 4.54 17.83 3.79
CA ASP A 150 4.81 19.14 4.40
C ASP A 150 3.57 19.99 4.69
N GLY A 151 2.39 19.38 4.67
CA GLY A 151 1.14 20.01 5.05
C GLY A 151 0.04 18.98 5.33
N VAL A 152 -1.07 19.43 5.91
CA VAL A 152 -2.29 18.61 5.96
C VAL A 152 -2.98 18.73 4.61
N VAL A 153 -3.04 17.62 3.86
CA VAL A 153 -3.61 17.65 2.51
C VAL A 153 -5.11 17.93 2.60
N GLN A 154 -5.61 18.96 1.92
CA GLN A 154 -7.04 19.24 1.84
C GLN A 154 -7.60 18.64 0.55
N PRO A 155 -8.24 17.45 0.59
CA PRO A 155 -8.69 16.80 -0.64
C PRO A 155 -9.87 17.54 -1.25
N THR A 156 -10.00 17.46 -2.57
CA THR A 156 -11.11 18.07 -3.30
C THR A 156 -12.34 17.17 -3.19
N SER A 157 -13.48 17.72 -2.79
CA SER A 157 -14.75 16.98 -2.85
C SER A 157 -15.22 16.87 -4.29
N LEU A 158 -15.56 15.67 -4.72
CA LEU A 158 -16.31 15.46 -5.95
C LEU A 158 -17.76 15.88 -5.70
N PRO A 159 -18.39 16.62 -6.63
CA PRO A 159 -19.82 16.88 -6.54
C PRO A 159 -20.55 15.53 -6.56
N LEU A 160 -21.30 15.25 -5.48
CA LEU A 160 -22.27 14.16 -5.47
C LEU A 160 -23.32 14.48 -6.53
N GLN A 161 -23.25 13.81 -7.69
CA GLN A 161 -24.35 13.87 -8.64
C GLN A 161 -25.60 13.29 -7.96
N PRO A 162 -26.70 14.03 -7.82
CA PRO A 162 -27.98 13.44 -7.44
C PRO A 162 -28.45 12.60 -8.64
N ASN A 163 -28.63 11.29 -8.44
CA ASN A 163 -29.31 10.36 -9.35
C ASN A 163 -28.65 10.00 -10.70
N THR A 164 -27.41 9.51 -10.69
CA THR A 164 -27.00 8.58 -11.77
C THR A 164 -26.39 7.33 -11.15
N GLN A 165 -27.08 6.20 -11.32
CA GLN A 165 -26.55 4.87 -11.01
C GLN A 165 -25.18 4.70 -11.67
N PRO A 166 -24.20 4.04 -11.02
CA PRO A 166 -22.96 3.70 -11.69
C PRO A 166 -23.28 2.71 -12.82
N LEU A 167 -23.17 3.17 -14.07
CA LEU A 167 -23.06 2.29 -15.24
C LEU A 167 -21.74 1.52 -15.13
N LEU A 168 -21.75 0.44 -14.34
CA LEU A 168 -20.87 -0.70 -14.56
C LEU A 168 -21.31 -1.33 -15.89
N SER A 169 -20.80 -0.79 -16.97
CA SER A 169 -20.84 -1.43 -18.27
C SER A 169 -19.51 -1.17 -18.95
N CYS A 170 -18.55 -2.05 -18.67
CA CYS A 170 -17.49 -2.32 -19.63
C CYS A 170 -18.19 -2.66 -20.96
N PRO A 171 -17.89 -1.99 -22.09
CA PRO A 171 -18.49 -2.37 -23.35
C PRO A 171 -18.03 -3.79 -23.69
N ASN A 172 -18.98 -4.72 -23.58
CA ASN A 172 -18.79 -6.08 -24.06
C ASN A 172 -18.61 -6.02 -25.58
N SER A 173 -17.50 -6.58 -26.06
CA SER A 173 -17.19 -6.75 -27.46
C SER A 173 -18.31 -7.49 -28.19
N THR A 174 -19.09 -6.82 -29.04
CA THR A 174 -19.57 -7.32 -30.35
C THR A 174 -20.44 -6.27 -31.05
N VAL A 175 -19.82 -5.40 -31.85
CA VAL A 175 -20.36 -5.02 -33.17
C VAL A 175 -19.16 -4.67 -34.03
N VAL A 176 -18.75 -5.59 -34.89
CA VAL A 176 -17.86 -5.29 -36.02
C VAL A 176 -18.69 -4.50 -37.03
N PRO A 177 -18.40 -3.22 -37.33
CA PRO A 177 -18.97 -2.59 -38.52
C PRO A 177 -18.36 -3.26 -39.76
N PRO A 178 -19.11 -3.47 -40.85
CA PRO A 178 -18.52 -4.00 -42.07
C PRO A 178 -17.51 -2.97 -42.60
N VAL A 179 -16.22 -3.30 -42.49
CA VAL A 179 -15.15 -2.59 -43.17
C VAL A 179 -15.41 -2.74 -44.66
N ARG A 180 -15.87 -1.65 -45.30
CA ARG A 180 -15.87 -1.55 -46.76
C ARG A 180 -14.41 -1.59 -47.22
N SER A 181 -14.05 -2.65 -47.92
CA SER A 181 -12.79 -2.81 -48.62
C SER A 181 -12.58 -1.65 -49.59
N ALA A 182 -11.60 -0.79 -49.31
CA ALA A 182 -11.06 0.13 -50.29
C ALA A 182 -10.19 -0.67 -51.30
N PRO A 183 -10.24 -0.34 -52.60
CA PRO A 183 -9.42 -1.01 -53.61
C PRO A 183 -7.94 -0.60 -53.47
N PRO A 184 -6.99 -1.50 -53.75
CA PRO A 184 -5.56 -1.19 -53.68
C PRO A 184 -5.13 -0.29 -54.85
N PRO A 185 -4.20 0.66 -54.64
CA PRO A 185 -3.56 1.39 -55.73
C PRO A 185 -2.60 0.48 -56.53
N PRO A 186 -2.42 0.72 -57.84
CA PRO A 186 -1.53 -0.08 -58.68
C PRO A 186 -0.05 0.25 -58.42
N PHE A 187 0.76 -0.81 -58.26
CA PHE A 187 2.22 -0.76 -58.27
C PHE A 187 2.79 -0.37 -59.64
N PRO A 188 4.03 0.14 -59.69
CA PRO A 188 4.96 -0.23 -60.75
C PRO A 188 6.17 -1.03 -60.22
N VAL A 189 6.72 -1.78 -61.17
CA VAL A 189 7.61 -2.94 -61.09
C VAL A 189 9.07 -2.60 -60.70
N VAL A 190 9.58 -3.37 -59.73
CA VAL A 190 10.88 -4.07 -59.60
C VAL A 190 12.13 -3.52 -60.32
N MET A 191 13.22 -3.32 -59.56
CA MET A 191 14.55 -3.84 -59.91
C MET A 191 15.28 -4.41 -58.67
N VAL A 192 15.97 -5.51 -58.92
CA VAL A 192 16.56 -6.50 -58.01
C VAL A 192 18.07 -6.26 -57.86
N LEU A 193 18.64 -6.45 -56.67
CA LEU A 193 19.93 -7.17 -56.50
C LEU A 193 20.18 -7.60 -55.03
N ALA A 194 20.01 -8.92 -54.80
CA ALA A 194 20.82 -9.92 -54.06
C ALA A 194 21.61 -9.63 -52.74
N PRO A 195 21.90 -10.68 -51.91
CA PRO A 195 22.08 -10.65 -50.43
C PRO A 195 23.48 -11.17 -49.95
N PRO A 196 23.65 -11.89 -48.78
CA PRO A 196 23.83 -11.53 -47.36
C PRO A 196 25.23 -11.99 -46.80
N PRO A 197 25.53 -12.08 -45.46
CA PRO A 197 25.16 -13.24 -44.58
C PRO A 197 24.89 -12.89 -43.08
N SER A 198 23.86 -13.43 -42.41
CA SER A 198 23.84 -14.65 -41.54
C SER A 198 24.05 -14.42 -40.03
N ALA A 199 23.09 -14.91 -39.23
CA ALA A 199 22.96 -14.88 -37.76
C ALA A 199 23.94 -15.84 -37.01
N PRO A 200 23.90 -15.98 -35.66
CA PRO A 200 22.87 -16.83 -35.02
C PRO A 200 22.47 -16.45 -33.56
N SER A 201 21.64 -17.34 -33.01
CA SER A 201 20.68 -17.31 -31.92
C SER A 201 21.17 -17.63 -30.49
N SER A 202 20.24 -17.37 -29.54
CA SER A 202 19.91 -18.13 -28.31
C SER A 202 20.86 -18.12 -27.10
N SER A 203 20.32 -17.86 -25.91
CA SER A 203 20.13 -18.91 -24.88
C SER A 203 19.49 -18.36 -23.60
N PHE A 204 18.43 -19.06 -23.18
CA PHE A 204 17.98 -19.11 -21.79
C PHE A 204 19.04 -19.85 -20.96
N SER A 205 19.39 -19.33 -19.79
CA SER A 205 20.00 -20.11 -18.72
C SER A 205 19.29 -19.82 -17.39
N LYS A 206 18.45 -20.78 -17.00
CA LYS A 206 18.11 -21.00 -15.59
C LYS A 206 19.27 -21.75 -14.97
N THR A 207 19.81 -21.24 -13.87
CA THR A 207 20.54 -22.08 -12.91
C THR A 207 20.21 -21.65 -11.49
N CYS A 208 19.49 -22.52 -10.80
CA CYS A 208 19.32 -22.50 -9.35
C CYS A 208 20.62 -22.96 -8.68
N ASN A 209 21.13 -22.21 -7.70
CA ASN A 209 21.37 -22.68 -6.33
C ASN A 209 22.25 -21.71 -5.55
N GLY A 210 21.75 -21.31 -4.38
CA GLY A 210 22.47 -20.56 -3.36
C GLY A 210 21.80 -20.72 -2.00
N ARG A 211 21.55 -21.97 -1.60
CA ARG A 211 21.13 -22.33 -0.24
C ARG A 211 22.39 -22.38 0.61
N SER A 212 22.67 -21.37 1.43
CA SER A 212 23.70 -21.51 2.47
C SER A 212 23.61 -20.50 3.62
N SER A 213 23.85 -21.03 4.81
CA SER A 213 24.25 -20.34 6.05
C SER A 213 23.14 -19.86 7.01
N VAL A 214 22.17 -19.02 6.61
CA VAL A 214 21.29 -18.36 7.61
C VAL A 214 20.29 -19.30 8.31
N HIS A 215 19.77 -20.33 7.64
CA HIS A 215 18.84 -21.27 8.26
C HIS A 215 19.51 -22.17 9.31
N LEU A 216 20.80 -22.47 9.15
CA LEU A 216 21.54 -23.29 10.11
C LEU A 216 21.84 -22.49 11.39
N LEU A 217 22.14 -21.19 11.25
CA LEU A 217 22.34 -20.28 12.38
C LEU A 217 21.05 -20.10 13.20
N MET A 218 19.90 -19.92 12.52
CA MET A 218 18.61 -19.77 13.19
C MET A 218 18.16 -21.06 13.90
N ALA A 219 18.45 -22.22 13.32
CA ALA A 219 18.20 -23.51 13.97
C ALA A 219 19.08 -23.71 15.21
N LEU A 220 20.36 -23.31 15.16
CA LEU A 220 21.27 -23.38 16.31
C LEU A 220 20.82 -22.46 17.45
N LEU A 221 20.38 -21.23 17.14
CA LEU A 221 19.86 -20.28 18.14
C LEU A 221 18.56 -20.77 18.79
N MET A 222 17.66 -21.39 18.03
CA MET A 222 16.43 -22.02 18.56
C MET A 222 16.73 -23.19 19.50
N MET A 223 17.71 -24.02 19.17
CA MET A 223 18.10 -25.15 20.03
C MET A 223 18.77 -24.68 21.33
N ILE A 224 19.59 -23.63 21.28
CA ILE A 224 20.17 -23.00 22.49
C ILE A 224 19.05 -22.42 23.37
N TYR A 225 18.06 -21.75 22.78
CA TYR A 225 16.89 -21.22 23.51
C TYR A 225 16.06 -22.32 24.17
N LEU A 226 15.79 -23.42 23.48
CA LEU A 226 15.02 -24.55 24.00
C LEU A 226 15.72 -25.27 25.17
N VAL A 227 17.06 -25.31 25.17
CA VAL A 227 17.85 -25.87 26.27
C VAL A 227 17.88 -24.90 27.47
N ALA A 228 17.98 -23.59 27.22
CA ALA A 228 17.98 -22.57 28.27
C ALA A 228 16.61 -22.45 28.98
N CYS A 229 15.50 -22.69 28.27
CA CYS A 229 14.15 -22.70 28.85
C CYS A 229 13.77 -24.02 29.55
N ARG A 230 14.69 -24.99 29.65
CA ARG A 230 14.48 -26.27 30.35
C ARG A 230 15.18 -26.39 31.71
N VAL A 231 15.66 -25.28 32.26
CA VAL A 231 16.09 -25.15 33.67
C VAL A 231 14.99 -24.53 34.49
#